data_AF-A0A645CLJ1-F1
#
_entry.id   AF-A0A645CLJ1-F1
#
_cell.length_a   1.000
_cell.length_b   1.000
_cell.length_c   1.000
_cell.angle_alpha   90.00
_cell.angle_beta   90.00
_cell.angle_gamma   90.00
#
_symmetry.space_group_name_H-M   'P 1'
#
loop_
_entity.id
_entity.type
_entity.pdbx_description
1 polymer ?
#
loop_
_entity_poly.entity_id
_entity_poly.type
_entity_poly.pdbx_seq_one_letter_code
_entity_poly.pdbx_strand_id
1 'polypeptide(L)'
;MEDQRGCPFLYEAEKSRGSMLTDMVRANRADAVITFLMKFCDPDEFDYPVYKKELEAANIPQLYLEVEQQMDSFGQVRTRIQSMAEILM
;
A
#
# COMPACT_ATOMS: atom_id res chain seq x y z
N MET A 1 3.06 -15.63 18.82
CA MET A 1 1.93 -14.73 18.52
C MET A 1 2.44 -13.80 17.44
N GLU A 2 1.82 -13.79 16.27
CA GLU A 2 2.24 -12.94 15.14
C GLU A 2 1.97 -11.47 15.48
N ASP A 3 2.79 -10.57 14.93
CA ASP A 3 2.59 -9.13 15.06
C ASP A 3 1.39 -8.71 14.20
N GLN A 4 0.34 -8.20 14.84
CA GLN A 4 -0.92 -7.83 14.19
C GLN A 4 -1.08 -6.31 14.02
N ARG A 5 -0.04 -5.52 14.32
CA ARG A 5 -0.04 -4.06 14.16
C ARG A 5 -0.30 -3.67 12.71
N GLY A 6 -1.04 -2.58 12.50
CA GLY A 6 -1.38 -2.09 11.16
C GLY A 6 -2.37 -2.95 10.38
N CYS A 7 -3.05 -3.91 11.02
CA CYS A 7 -4.13 -4.66 10.41
C CYS A 7 -5.41 -3.82 10.34
N PRO A 8 -6.01 -3.63 9.15
CA PRO A 8 -7.20 -2.78 8.98
C PRO A 8 -8.46 -3.34 9.66
N PHE A 9 -8.47 -4.64 9.95
CA PHE A 9 -9.58 -5.33 10.62
C PHE A 9 -9.50 -5.30 12.14
N LEU A 10 -8.40 -4.81 12.71
CA LEU A 10 -8.21 -4.71 14.15
C LEU A 10 -8.27 -3.25 14.57
N TYR A 11 -8.92 -2.99 15.69
CA TYR A 11 -8.96 -1.65 16.24
C TYR A 11 -7.56 -1.24 16.73
N GLU A 12 -7.07 -0.14 16.17
CA GLU A 12 -5.82 0.47 16.57
C GLU A 12 -5.99 2.00 16.51
N ALA A 13 -6.00 2.65 17.67
CA ALA A 13 -6.21 4.10 17.78
C ALA A 13 -5.14 4.90 17.04
N GLU A 14 -3.89 4.45 17.13
CA GLU A 14 -2.72 5.13 16.56
C GLU A 14 -2.53 4.84 15.06
N LYS A 15 -3.30 3.91 14.48
CA LYS A 15 -3.21 3.52 13.06
C LYS A 15 -1.77 3.31 12.57
N SER A 16 -1.01 2.43 13.24
CA SER A 16 0.44 2.32 13.06
C SER A 16 0.91 1.79 11.69
N ARG A 17 0.00 1.42 10.79
CA ARG A 17 0.31 0.82 9.48
C ARG A 17 1.30 1.63 8.66
N GLY A 18 1.18 2.96 8.60
CA GLY A 18 2.09 3.77 7.79
C GLY A 18 3.50 3.82 8.37
N SER A 19 3.63 3.95 9.69
CA SER A 19 4.92 3.82 10.38
C SER A 19 5.55 2.43 10.18
N MET A 20 4.76 1.36 10.29
CA MET A 20 5.19 -0.01 10.02
C MET A 20 5.71 -0.17 8.59
N LEU A 21 4.98 0.33 7.60
CA LEU A 21 5.38 0.27 6.19
C LEU A 21 6.67 1.08 5.93
N THR A 22 6.81 2.25 6.57
CA THR A 22 8.01 3.09 6.48
C THR A 22 9.23 2.36 7.03
N ASP A 23 9.09 1.69 8.17
CA ASP A 23 10.17 0.90 8.77
C ASP A 23 10.54 -0.30 7.89
N MET A 24 9.55 -0.97 7.31
CA MET A 24 9.77 -2.06 6.35
C MET A 24 10.52 -1.60 5.11
N VAL A 25 10.15 -0.44 4.55
CA VAL A 25 10.84 0.14 3.38
C VAL A 25 12.31 0.38 3.68
N ARG A 26 12.61 0.99 4.84
CA ARG A 26 13.99 1.26 5.28
C ARG A 26 14.79 -0.02 5.53
N ALA A 27 14.19 -0.98 6.22
CA ALA A 27 14.85 -2.24 6.56
C ALA A 27 15.19 -3.08 5.32
N ASN A 28 14.30 -3.08 4.33
CA ASN A 28 14.46 -3.85 3.10
C ASN A 28 15.11 -3.07 1.95
N ARG A 29 15.40 -1.77 2.13
CA ARG A 29 15.86 -0.86 1.07
C ARG A 29 14.95 -0.90 -0.16
N ALA A 30 13.64 -0.88 0.09
CA ALA A 30 12.65 -0.86 -0.99
C ALA A 30 12.55 0.54 -1.60
N ASP A 31 12.34 0.62 -2.91
CA ASP A 31 12.22 1.90 -3.62
C ASP A 31 10.79 2.46 -3.59
N ALA A 32 9.79 1.62 -3.35
CA ALA A 32 8.39 2.00 -3.36
C ALA A 32 7.47 1.04 -2.58
N VAL A 33 6.25 1.50 -2.30
CA VAL A 33 5.16 0.69 -1.74
C VAL A 33 4.05 0.53 -2.78
N ILE A 34 3.59 -0.70 -3.02
CA ILE A 34 2.44 -0.96 -3.89
C ILE A 34 1.29 -1.50 -3.03
N THR A 35 0.18 -0.75 -2.97
CA THR A 35 -1.05 -1.19 -2.32
C THR A 35 -1.94 -1.89 -3.33
N PHE A 36 -2.18 -3.18 -3.14
CA PHE A 36 -3.24 -3.91 -3.83
C PHE A 36 -4.52 -3.86 -2.98
N LEU A 37 -5.42 -2.95 -3.31
CA LEU A 37 -6.70 -2.86 -2.63
C LEU A 37 -7.70 -3.81 -3.28
N MET A 38 -8.23 -4.75 -2.51
CA MET A 38 -9.37 -5.52 -2.98
C MET A 38 -10.59 -4.59 -3.07
N LYS A 39 -11.25 -4.61 -4.23
CA LYS A 39 -12.48 -3.87 -4.48
C LYS A 39 -13.52 -4.22 -3.41
N PHE A 40 -14.16 -3.19 -2.86
CA PHE A 40 -15.13 -3.30 -1.76
C PHE A 40 -14.54 -3.82 -0.42
N CYS A 41 -13.24 -3.69 -0.21
CA CYS A 41 -12.64 -3.86 1.12
C CYS A 41 -12.68 -2.53 1.88
N ASP A 42 -13.84 -2.15 2.41
CA ASP A 42 -14.03 -0.89 3.13
C ASP A 42 -12.97 -0.66 4.23
N PRO A 43 -12.59 -1.65 5.07
CA PRO A 43 -11.58 -1.43 6.11
C PRO A 43 -10.22 -1.01 5.55
N ASP A 44 -9.74 -1.64 4.47
CA ASP A 44 -8.49 -1.23 3.82
C ASP A 44 -8.64 0.13 3.12
N GLU A 45 -9.81 0.42 2.53
CA GLU A 45 -10.08 1.69 1.85
C GLU A 45 -10.10 2.86 2.85
N PHE A 46 -10.67 2.69 4.03
CA PHE A 46 -10.63 3.69 5.11
C PHE A 46 -9.22 3.91 5.67
N ASP A 47 -8.39 2.86 5.73
CA ASP A 47 -7.01 2.97 6.18
C ASP A 47 -6.08 3.61 5.14
N TYR A 48 -6.34 3.42 3.84
CA TYR A 48 -5.47 3.90 2.77
C TYR A 48 -5.12 5.39 2.85
N PRO A 49 -6.07 6.33 3.01
CA PRO A 49 -5.77 7.75 3.15
C PRO A 49 -4.86 8.11 4.32
N VAL A 50 -4.85 7.31 5.39
CA VAL A 50 -4.02 7.54 6.58
C VAL A 50 -2.56 7.24 6.24
N TYR A 51 -2.25 5.99 5.90
CA TYR A 51 -0.87 5.60 5.63
C TYR A 51 -0.34 6.18 4.32
N LYS A 52 -1.21 6.50 3.34
CA LYS A 52 -0.81 7.27 2.15
C LYS A 52 -0.12 8.58 2.52
N LYS A 53 -0.72 9.35 3.43
CA LYS A 53 -0.17 10.64 3.87
C LYS A 53 1.16 10.47 4.60
N GLU A 54 1.28 9.41 5.39
CA GLU A 54 2.53 9.10 6.11
C GLU A 54 3.66 8.71 5.14
N LEU A 55 3.37 7.86 4.15
CA LEU A 55 4.34 7.48 3.10
C LEU A 55 4.76 8.70 2.27
N GLU A 56 3.81 9.57 1.90
CA GLU A 56 4.09 10.82 1.20
C GLU A 56 4.97 11.77 2.02
N ALA A 57 4.67 11.92 3.32
CA ALA A 57 5.50 12.71 4.24
C ALA A 57 6.91 12.13 4.43
N ALA A 58 7.05 10.80 4.32
CA ALA A 58 8.33 10.10 4.34
C ALA A 58 9.08 10.14 3.00
N ASN A 59 8.53 10.80 1.96
CA ASN A 59 9.04 10.80 0.59
C ASN A 59 9.19 9.39 -0.01
N ILE A 60 8.29 8.47 0.34
CA ILE A 60 8.26 7.11 -0.19
C ILE A 60 7.30 7.08 -1.39
N PRO A 61 7.80 6.76 -2.60
CA PRO A 61 6.94 6.54 -3.76
C PRO A 61 5.92 5.43 -3.50
N GLN A 62 4.66 5.65 -3.89
CA GLN A 62 3.61 4.65 -3.71
C GLN A 62 2.65 4.56 -4.89
N LEU A 63 2.15 3.33 -5.13
CA LEU A 63 1.22 3.01 -6.19
C LEU A 63 0.01 2.28 -5.61
N TYR A 64 -1.19 2.84 -5.83
CA TYR A 64 -2.45 2.20 -5.47
C TYR A 64 -3.06 1.47 -6.66
N LEU A 65 -3.35 0.19 -6.50
CA LEU A 65 -3.98 -0.67 -7.50
C LEU A 65 -5.22 -1.30 -6.89
N GLU A 66 -6.39 -0.96 -7.43
CA GLU A 66 -7.62 -1.68 -7.10
C GLU A 66 -7.68 -2.99 -7.91
N VAL A 67 -8.04 -4.08 -7.24
CA VAL A 67 -8.13 -5.42 -7.83
C VAL A 67 -9.42 -6.13 -7.42
N GLU A 68 -9.96 -6.97 -8.31
CA GLU A 68 -11.07 -7.89 -8.00
C GLU A 68 -10.75 -9.30 -8.50
N GLN A 69 -11.35 -10.33 -7.90
CA GLN A 69 -11.01 -11.73 -8.22
C GLN A 69 -11.41 -12.13 -9.64
N GLN A 70 -12.45 -11.50 -10.19
CA GLN A 70 -12.98 -11.79 -11.53
C GLN A 70 -12.40 -10.85 -12.60
N MET A 71 -11.21 -10.28 -12.38
CA MET A 71 -10.56 -9.45 -13.40
C MET A 71 -10.13 -10.29 -14.60
N ASP A 72 -10.73 -10.00 -15.76
CA ASP A 72 -10.38 -10.65 -17.02
C ASP A 72 -9.21 -9.96 -17.75
N SER A 73 -8.83 -8.75 -17.33
CA SER A 73 -7.75 -7.97 -17.96
C SER A 73 -6.83 -7.29 -16.96
N PHE A 74 -5.56 -7.65 -17.00
CA PHE A 74 -4.48 -7.06 -16.21
C PHE A 74 -3.66 -6.01 -17.00
N GLY A 75 -4.12 -5.61 -18.18
CA GLY A 75 -3.38 -4.68 -19.04
C GLY A 75 -3.11 -3.34 -18.38
N GLN A 76 -4.11 -2.76 -17.71
CA GLN A 76 -3.97 -1.50 -16.99
C GLN A 76 -3.00 -1.63 -15.80
N VAL A 77 -3.14 -2.70 -15.02
CA VAL A 77 -2.24 -2.98 -13.88
C VAL A 77 -0.79 -3.08 -14.36
N ARG A 78 -0.55 -3.81 -15.45
CA ARG A 78 0.77 -3.94 -16.07
C ARG A 78 1.36 -2.58 -16.47
N THR A 79 0.61 -1.75 -17.18
CA THR A 79 1.08 -0.43 -17.60
C THR A 79 1.42 0.46 -16.40
N ARG A 80 0.59 0.44 -15.35
CA ARG A 80 0.85 1.27 -14.14
C ARG A 80 2.09 0.82 -13.37
N ILE A 81 2.30 -0.48 -13.22
CA ILE A 81 3.53 -1.02 -12.61
C ILE A 81 4.75 -0.68 -13.48
N GLN A 82 4.64 -0.81 -14.80
CA GLN A 82 5.71 -0.43 -15.73
C GLN A 82 6.08 1.05 -15.59
N SER A 83 5.10 1.96 -15.60
CA SER A 83 5.34 3.38 -15.42
C SER A 83 5.96 3.71 -14.06
N MET A 84 5.56 3.00 -13.00
CA MET A 84 6.19 3.16 -11.68
C MET A 84 7.67 2.74 -11.72
N ALA A 85 7.97 1.59 -12.31
CA ALA A 85 9.34 1.13 -12.47
C ALA A 85 10.18 2.14 -13.28
N GLU A 86 9.62 2.74 -14.33
CA GLU A 86 10.27 3.77 -15.13
C GLU A 86 10.56 5.07 -14.36
N ILE A 87 9.71 5.45 -13.41
CA ILE A 87 9.90 6.63 -12.56
C ILE A 87 10.99 6.39 -11.49
N LEU A 88 11.19 5.14 -11.08
CA LEU A 88 12.15 4.76 -10.03
C LEU A 88 13.58 4.50 -10.55
N MET A 89 13.75 4.36 -11.87
CA MET A 89 15.07 4.24 -12.53
C MET A 89 15.79 5.59 -12.58
#